data_AF-A0A954ZX70-F1
#
_entry.id   AF-A0A954ZX70-F1
#
_cell.length_a   1.000
_cell.length_b   1.000
_cell.length_c   1.000
_cell.angle_alpha   90.00
_cell.angle_beta   90.00
_cell.angle_gamma   90.00
#
_symmetry.space_group_name_H-M   'P 1'
#
loop_
_entity.id
_entity.type
_entity.pdbx_description
1 polymer ?
#
loop_
_entity_poly.entity_id
_entity_poly.type
_entity_poly.pdbx_seq_one_letter_code
_entity_poly.pdbx_strand_id
1 'polypeptide(L)'
;MKSHVNTLLCAVVCACAASATADVIYETPDPFGGPFGLVGFDVFAQQSVAVRFTSTGDYYFTRASMWIMSNDFGGVSNAQVRVTLRTDDNNGTVSIPSDVILDEMFFNVSAIGWDPVLESVDSVSHPALVANANYWLVLECDATNSNPVWNWAGIGSGFTSNTSGNQTVWQPGGTGAVAATIIEGVQICYPDCDGSGSLSIFDYICFGNAYASQNPYADCDGSGSFNIFDYICFGNQYGSGCP
;
A
#
# COMPACT_ATOMS: atom_id res chain seq x y z
N MET A 1 -35.51 21.19 52.56
CA MET A 1 -35.08 21.37 51.16
C MET A 1 -33.88 20.45 50.93
N LYS A 2 -34.11 19.24 50.42
CA LYS A 2 -33.04 18.32 50.02
C LYS A 2 -32.92 18.39 48.50
N SER A 3 -31.80 18.91 48.04
CA SER A 3 -31.43 18.99 46.62
C SER A 3 -31.09 17.59 46.12
N HIS A 4 -31.85 17.07 45.15
CA HIS A 4 -31.49 15.89 44.38
C HIS A 4 -30.78 16.36 43.12
N VAL A 5 -29.46 16.22 43.09
CA VAL A 5 -28.65 16.40 41.89
C VAL A 5 -28.85 15.17 41.02
N ASN A 6 -29.49 15.36 39.87
CA ASN A 6 -29.70 14.32 38.87
C ASN A 6 -28.43 14.23 38.01
N THR A 7 -27.57 13.26 38.30
CA THR A 7 -26.37 12.98 37.50
C THR A 7 -26.82 12.30 36.20
N LEU A 8 -26.84 13.06 35.11
CA LEU A 8 -27.07 12.54 33.76
C LEU A 8 -25.84 11.72 33.36
N LEU A 9 -25.97 10.40 33.33
CA LEU A 9 -24.94 9.50 32.83
C LEU A 9 -24.92 9.62 31.30
N CYS A 10 -23.97 10.38 30.75
CA CYS A 10 -23.75 10.46 29.32
C CYS A 10 -23.07 9.16 28.89
N ALA A 11 -23.85 8.21 28.36
CA ALA A 11 -23.30 6.99 27.78
C ALA A 11 -22.63 7.37 26.46
N VAL A 12 -21.29 7.42 26.46
CA VAL A 12 -20.50 7.47 25.24
C VAL A 12 -20.67 6.12 24.55
N VAL A 13 -21.54 6.07 23.54
CA VAL A 13 -21.58 4.96 22.60
C VAL A 13 -20.33 5.10 21.74
N CYS A 14 -19.31 4.31 22.06
CA CYS A 14 -18.18 4.09 21.18
C CYS A 14 -18.73 3.26 20.00
N ALA A 15 -19.10 3.93 18.92
CA ALA A 15 -19.39 3.25 17.67
C ALA A 15 -18.06 2.67 17.18
N CYS A 16 -17.92 1.35 17.28
CA CYS A 16 -16.85 0.65 16.56
C CYS A 16 -17.13 0.85 15.07
N ALA A 17 -16.33 1.68 14.40
CA ALA A 17 -16.34 1.76 12.95
C ALA A 17 -16.12 0.34 12.41
N ALA A 18 -17.00 -0.11 11.53
CA ALA A 18 -16.81 -1.36 10.82
C ALA A 18 -15.55 -1.19 9.96
N SER A 19 -14.52 -2.01 10.20
CA SER A 19 -13.34 -2.03 9.34
C SER A 19 -13.80 -2.29 7.91
N ALA A 20 -13.58 -1.32 7.01
CA ALA A 20 -13.69 -1.56 5.59
C ALA A 20 -12.78 -2.75 5.24
N THR A 21 -13.30 -3.71 4.47
CA THR A 21 -12.52 -4.85 4.02
C THR A 21 -11.50 -4.38 3.00
N ALA A 22 -10.22 -4.74 3.19
CA ALA A 22 -9.20 -4.40 2.21
C ALA A 22 -9.42 -5.20 0.92
N ASP A 23 -9.29 -4.52 -0.21
CA ASP A 23 -9.32 -5.10 -1.55
C ASP A 23 -7.91 -5.45 -2.00
N VAL A 24 -7.78 -6.49 -2.82
CA VAL A 24 -6.54 -6.78 -3.54
C VAL A 24 -6.41 -5.79 -4.71
N ILE A 25 -5.48 -4.84 -4.58
CA ILE A 25 -5.25 -3.79 -5.58
C ILE A 25 -4.22 -4.20 -6.63
N TYR A 26 -3.34 -5.14 -6.30
CA TYR A 26 -2.40 -5.74 -7.23
C TYR A 26 -2.01 -7.13 -6.73
N GLU A 27 -1.96 -8.10 -7.65
CA GLU A 27 -1.55 -9.47 -7.34
C GLU A 27 -0.78 -10.05 -8.52
N THR A 28 0.31 -10.73 -8.21
CA THR A 28 0.98 -11.64 -9.12
C THR A 28 0.72 -13.08 -8.65
N PRO A 29 0.63 -14.05 -9.59
CA PRO A 29 0.36 -15.44 -9.23
C PRO A 29 1.37 -16.00 -8.22
N ASP A 30 0.92 -16.95 -7.42
CA ASP A 30 1.77 -17.73 -6.54
C ASP A 30 3.03 -18.28 -7.24
N PRO A 31 4.13 -18.45 -6.50
CA PRO A 31 5.37 -18.91 -7.09
C PRO A 31 5.23 -20.34 -7.60
N PHE A 32 5.77 -20.61 -8.79
CA PHE A 32 5.82 -21.96 -9.35
C PHE A 32 7.25 -22.50 -9.33
N GLY A 33 7.41 -23.73 -8.86
CA GLY A 33 8.66 -24.46 -8.97
C GLY A 33 8.83 -25.00 -10.38
N GLY A 34 9.81 -24.48 -11.13
CA GLY A 34 10.21 -25.04 -12.42
C GLY A 34 11.06 -26.31 -12.27
N PRO A 35 11.64 -26.84 -13.35
CA PRO A 35 12.60 -27.97 -13.28
C PRO A 35 13.86 -27.66 -12.46
N PHE A 36 14.08 -26.40 -12.07
CA PHE A 36 15.16 -25.92 -11.22
C PHE A 36 14.72 -25.62 -9.77
N GLY A 37 13.48 -25.95 -9.40
CA GLY A 37 12.90 -25.60 -8.10
C GLY A 37 12.32 -24.18 -8.08
N LEU A 38 12.01 -23.72 -6.86
CA LEU A 38 11.55 -22.34 -6.62
C LEU A 38 12.76 -21.41 -6.69
N VAL A 39 12.66 -20.34 -7.46
CA VAL A 39 13.73 -19.35 -7.67
C VAL A 39 13.15 -17.94 -7.54
N GLY A 40 14.02 -16.95 -7.39
CA GLY A 40 13.60 -15.57 -7.19
C GLY A 40 14.75 -14.59 -7.25
N PHE A 41 14.47 -13.35 -6.89
CA PHE A 41 15.48 -12.32 -6.74
C PHE A 41 16.11 -12.36 -5.35
N ASP A 42 17.43 -12.35 -5.28
CA ASP A 42 18.14 -12.18 -4.02
C ASP A 42 17.97 -10.73 -3.54
N VAL A 43 17.51 -10.54 -2.31
CA VAL A 43 17.37 -9.26 -1.62
C VAL A 43 18.46 -9.21 -0.56
N PHE A 44 19.51 -8.42 -0.76
CA PHE A 44 20.68 -8.42 0.11
C PHE A 44 21.50 -7.13 -0.02
N ALA A 45 22.61 -7.01 0.71
CA ALA A 45 23.38 -5.77 0.83
C ALA A 45 23.90 -5.18 -0.49
N GLN A 46 23.91 -5.94 -1.58
CA GLN A 46 24.34 -5.46 -2.91
C GLN A 46 23.20 -5.36 -3.93
N GLN A 47 21.98 -5.77 -3.57
CA GLN A 47 20.83 -5.78 -4.46
C GLN A 47 19.53 -5.55 -3.70
N SER A 48 18.87 -4.44 -3.99
CA SER A 48 17.46 -4.20 -3.67
C SER A 48 16.61 -4.65 -4.85
N VAL A 49 15.38 -5.06 -4.57
CA VAL A 49 14.44 -5.55 -5.60
C VAL A 49 13.15 -4.78 -5.47
N ALA A 50 12.55 -4.40 -6.60
CA ALA A 50 11.31 -3.64 -6.62
C ALA A 50 10.31 -4.20 -7.63
N VAL A 51 9.05 -4.29 -7.20
CA VAL A 51 7.91 -4.60 -8.06
C VAL A 51 7.07 -3.34 -8.23
N ARG A 52 6.79 -2.96 -9.48
CA ARG A 52 5.90 -1.85 -9.79
C ARG A 52 4.48 -2.35 -9.95
N PHE A 53 3.55 -1.57 -9.42
CA PHE A 53 2.13 -1.71 -9.70
C PHE A 53 1.53 -0.36 -10.05
N THR A 54 0.40 -0.38 -10.75
CA THR A 54 -0.39 0.81 -11.07
C THR A 54 -1.69 0.72 -10.30
N SER A 55 -1.98 1.72 -9.46
CA SER A 55 -3.23 1.73 -8.69
C SER A 55 -4.43 1.83 -9.64
N THR A 56 -5.43 0.97 -9.47
CA THR A 56 -6.64 0.95 -10.30
C THR A 56 -7.68 1.99 -9.89
N GLY A 57 -7.50 2.59 -8.72
CA GLY A 57 -8.41 3.53 -8.08
C GLY A 57 -7.70 4.31 -6.99
N ASP A 58 -8.46 5.13 -6.27
CA ASP A 58 -7.98 5.81 -5.07
C ASP A 58 -8.11 4.85 -3.90
N TYR A 59 -7.01 4.54 -3.22
CA TYR A 59 -6.96 3.57 -2.12
C TYR A 59 -6.10 4.10 -0.96
N TYR A 60 -6.42 3.74 0.27
CA TYR A 60 -5.45 3.74 1.36
C TYR A 60 -4.71 2.41 1.34
N PHE A 61 -3.39 2.44 1.20
CA PHE A 61 -2.57 1.22 1.27
C PHE A 61 -2.70 0.57 2.66
N THR A 62 -2.92 -0.74 2.72
CA THR A 62 -3.14 -1.43 3.99
C THR A 62 -2.16 -2.55 4.27
N ARG A 63 -1.77 -3.33 3.26
CA ARG A 63 -0.90 -4.50 3.46
C ARG A 63 -0.16 -4.83 2.17
N ALA A 64 1.08 -5.29 2.33
CA ALA A 64 1.80 -6.01 1.28
C ALA A 64 2.12 -7.43 1.77
N SER A 65 1.99 -8.40 0.88
CA SER A 65 2.39 -9.78 1.12
C SER A 65 3.32 -10.25 0.01
N MET A 66 4.39 -10.94 0.39
CA MET A 66 5.48 -11.35 -0.49
C MET A 66 5.83 -12.81 -0.25
N TRP A 67 5.94 -13.61 -1.31
CA TRP A 67 6.46 -14.97 -1.18
C TRP A 67 7.97 -14.94 -1.01
N ILE A 68 8.44 -15.28 0.18
CA ILE A 68 9.84 -15.14 0.58
C ILE A 68 10.34 -16.48 1.12
N MET A 69 11.58 -16.81 0.79
CA MET A 69 12.34 -17.88 1.44
C MET A 69 13.79 -17.44 1.67
N SER A 70 14.48 -18.19 2.51
CA SER A 70 15.93 -18.10 2.65
C SER A 70 16.58 -19.36 2.10
N ASN A 71 17.49 -19.21 1.14
CA ASN A 71 18.29 -20.32 0.65
C ASN A 71 19.48 -20.66 1.60
N ASP A 72 19.55 -20.04 2.78
CA ASP A 72 20.51 -20.36 3.84
C ASP A 72 20.03 -21.56 4.70
N PHE A 73 20.43 -22.77 4.28
CA PHE A 73 20.16 -24.02 5.00
C PHE A 73 20.80 -24.12 6.38
N GLY A 74 21.69 -23.18 6.76
CA GLY A 74 22.27 -23.09 8.09
C GLY A 74 21.29 -22.60 9.15
N GLY A 75 20.11 -22.10 8.75
CA GLY A 75 19.06 -21.64 9.64
C GLY A 75 19.36 -20.31 10.33
N VAL A 76 20.28 -19.52 9.78
CA VAL A 76 20.76 -18.27 10.41
C VAL A 76 19.99 -17.04 9.92
N SER A 77 19.09 -17.17 8.95
CA SER A 77 18.44 -16.01 8.37
C SER A 77 17.27 -15.49 9.22
N ASN A 78 17.57 -14.92 10.39
CA ASN A 78 16.77 -13.85 10.98
C ASN A 78 17.04 -12.53 10.22
N ALA A 79 17.16 -12.61 8.90
CA ALA A 79 17.41 -11.46 8.05
C ALA A 79 16.16 -10.60 8.13
N GLN A 80 16.32 -9.41 8.72
CA GLN A 80 15.26 -8.43 8.73
C GLN A 80 15.21 -7.78 7.35
N VAL A 81 14.06 -7.88 6.70
CA VAL A 81 13.80 -7.24 5.42
C VAL A 81 13.08 -5.94 5.69
N ARG A 82 13.61 -4.87 5.09
CA ARG A 82 12.95 -3.58 5.01
C ARG A 82 12.07 -3.57 3.76
N VAL A 83 10.80 -3.23 3.95
CA VAL A 83 9.80 -3.11 2.90
C VAL A 83 9.40 -1.64 2.82
N THR A 84 9.52 -1.03 1.65
CA THR A 84 9.08 0.35 1.45
C THR A 84 8.12 0.46 0.28
N LEU A 85 7.09 1.27 0.46
CA LEU A 85 6.24 1.72 -0.63
C LEU A 85 6.78 3.06 -1.11
N ARG A 86 7.10 3.19 -2.39
CA ARG A 86 7.69 4.40 -2.98
C ARG A 86 6.89 4.89 -4.19
N THR A 87 6.97 6.18 -4.47
CA THR A 87 6.44 6.71 -5.73
C THR A 87 7.34 6.29 -6.90
N ASP A 88 6.79 6.32 -8.11
CA ASP A 88 7.54 6.13 -9.35
C ASP A 88 8.30 7.41 -9.73
N ASP A 89 9.61 7.30 -9.97
CA ASP A 89 10.38 8.40 -10.54
C ASP A 89 10.13 8.46 -12.04
N ASN A 90 9.37 9.47 -12.45
CA ASN A 90 9.07 9.77 -13.85
C ASN A 90 9.89 10.96 -14.38
N ASN A 91 10.94 11.40 -13.68
CA ASN A 91 11.77 12.52 -14.12
C ASN A 91 12.71 12.19 -15.30
N GLY A 92 12.58 11.00 -15.89
CA GLY A 92 13.28 10.57 -17.11
C GLY A 92 12.41 9.73 -18.04
N THR A 93 13.00 9.10 -19.05
CA THR A 93 12.30 8.16 -19.97
C THR A 93 12.10 6.75 -19.38
N VAL A 94 12.41 6.56 -18.10
CA VAL A 94 12.55 5.25 -17.47
C VAL A 94 11.85 5.27 -16.12
N SER A 95 10.97 4.29 -15.89
CA SER A 95 10.26 4.10 -14.63
C SER A 95 11.12 3.27 -13.67
N ILE A 96 11.41 3.85 -12.49
CA ILE A 96 12.18 3.27 -11.39
C ILE A 96 11.60 3.75 -10.04
N PRO A 97 11.89 3.07 -8.92
CA PRO A 97 11.54 3.58 -7.60
C PRO A 97 12.18 4.95 -7.34
N SER A 98 11.40 5.92 -6.88
CA SER A 98 11.91 7.23 -6.48
C SER A 98 12.50 7.21 -5.06
N ASP A 99 13.11 8.33 -4.66
CA ASP A 99 13.56 8.57 -3.28
C ASP A 99 12.42 8.95 -2.31
N VAL A 100 11.19 9.10 -2.80
CA VAL A 100 10.02 9.44 -1.97
C VAL A 100 9.38 8.16 -1.44
N ILE A 101 9.62 7.88 -0.16
CA ILE A 101 9.03 6.77 0.59
C ILE A 101 7.70 7.23 1.19
N LEU A 102 6.63 6.49 0.89
CA LEU A 102 5.28 6.71 1.41
C LEU A 102 4.99 5.90 2.66
N ASP A 103 5.58 4.71 2.76
CA ASP A 103 5.47 3.86 3.94
C ASP A 103 6.69 2.96 4.09
N GLU A 104 6.96 2.55 5.33
CA GLU A 104 8.11 1.71 5.70
C GLU A 104 7.70 0.67 6.74
N MET A 105 7.99 -0.59 6.44
CA MET A 105 7.63 -1.74 7.25
C MET A 105 8.79 -2.72 7.31
N PHE A 106 8.74 -3.66 8.25
CA PHE A 106 9.78 -4.66 8.44
C PHE A 106 9.19 -6.01 8.77
N PHE A 107 9.81 -7.08 8.29
CA PHE A 107 9.55 -8.45 8.74
C PHE A 107 10.85 -9.23 8.85
N ASN A 108 10.82 -10.30 9.64
CA ASN A 108 11.91 -11.26 9.69
C ASN A 108 11.53 -12.47 8.84
N VAL A 109 12.44 -12.90 7.99
CA VAL A 109 12.22 -14.07 7.12
C VAL A 109 12.02 -15.31 8.00
N SER A 110 10.85 -15.95 7.90
CA SER A 110 10.53 -17.16 8.68
C SER A 110 10.83 -18.45 7.91
N ALA A 111 10.75 -18.40 6.59
CA ALA A 111 10.96 -19.53 5.68
C ALA A 111 12.46 -19.83 5.47
N ILE A 112 12.89 -21.04 5.82
CA ILE A 112 14.26 -21.53 5.61
C ILE A 112 14.23 -22.72 4.64
N GLY A 113 15.13 -22.70 3.66
CA GLY A 113 15.22 -23.68 2.58
C GLY A 113 14.33 -23.35 1.39
N TRP A 114 14.04 -24.35 0.56
CA TRP A 114 13.26 -24.20 -0.68
C TRP A 114 11.73 -24.24 -0.46
N ASP A 115 11.24 -23.75 0.69
CA ASP A 115 9.81 -23.76 1.05
C ASP A 115 9.37 -22.32 1.41
N PRO A 116 9.00 -21.50 0.41
CA PRO A 116 8.65 -20.12 0.64
C PRO A 116 7.33 -19.98 1.38
N VAL A 117 7.24 -18.94 2.18
CA VAL A 117 6.04 -18.55 2.91
C VAL A 117 5.59 -17.19 2.40
N LEU A 118 4.28 -16.98 2.37
CA LEU A 118 3.69 -15.69 2.13
C LEU A 118 3.86 -14.83 3.39
N GLU A 119 4.89 -13.99 3.40
CA GLU A 119 5.18 -13.05 4.48
C GLU A 119 4.34 -11.78 4.27
N SER A 120 3.65 -11.31 5.31
CA SER A 120 2.78 -10.14 5.24
C SER A 120 3.26 -9.03 6.17
N VAL A 121 3.20 -7.79 5.69
CA VAL A 121 3.43 -6.57 6.47
C VAL A 121 2.24 -5.63 6.36
N ASP A 122 1.73 -5.20 7.51
CA ASP A 122 0.69 -4.18 7.59
C ASP A 122 1.29 -2.79 7.45
N SER A 123 0.63 -1.95 6.66
CA SER A 123 0.98 -0.54 6.48
C SER A 123 0.98 0.18 7.83
N VAL A 124 1.99 1.01 8.07
CA VAL A 124 2.10 1.83 9.28
C VAL A 124 1.44 3.19 9.05
N SER A 125 1.63 3.75 7.86
CA SER A 125 1.24 5.13 7.54
C SER A 125 -0.08 5.23 6.77
N HIS A 126 -0.59 4.13 6.23
CA HIS A 126 -1.78 4.07 5.37
C HIS A 126 -1.83 5.15 4.28
N PRO A 127 -0.78 5.31 3.45
CA PRO A 127 -0.72 6.39 2.48
C PRO A 127 -1.83 6.25 1.42
N ALA A 128 -2.32 7.41 0.97
CA ALA A 128 -3.23 7.48 -0.17
C ALA A 128 -2.49 7.15 -1.48
N LEU A 129 -3.04 6.20 -2.21
CA LEU A 129 -2.72 5.84 -3.58
C LEU A 129 -3.72 6.51 -4.50
N VAL A 130 -3.23 7.07 -5.60
CA VAL A 130 -4.05 7.77 -6.59
C VAL A 130 -4.28 6.87 -7.79
N ALA A 131 -5.51 6.88 -8.30
CA ALA A 131 -5.89 6.12 -9.49
C ALA A 131 -4.94 6.39 -10.68
N ASN A 132 -4.54 5.32 -11.35
CA ASN A 132 -3.62 5.31 -12.50
C ASN A 132 -2.18 5.79 -12.22
N ALA A 133 -1.82 6.04 -10.96
CA ALA A 133 -0.43 6.32 -10.60
C ALA A 133 0.37 5.02 -10.39
N ASN A 134 1.64 5.06 -10.76
CA ASN A 134 2.58 3.97 -10.54
C ASN A 134 3.24 4.10 -9.16
N TYR A 135 3.39 2.95 -8.51
CA TYR A 135 4.05 2.81 -7.22
C TYR A 135 4.98 1.61 -7.23
N TRP A 136 5.95 1.63 -6.33
CA TRP A 136 6.93 0.55 -6.19
C TRP A 136 6.91 -0.01 -4.78
N LEU A 137 6.74 -1.33 -4.69
CA LEU A 137 7.05 -2.08 -3.49
C LEU A 137 8.51 -2.52 -3.56
N VAL A 138 9.33 -2.03 -2.64
CA VAL A 138 10.78 -2.21 -2.63
C VAL A 138 11.19 -3.03 -1.41
N LEU A 139 11.97 -4.09 -1.64
CA LEU A 139 12.59 -4.90 -0.61
C LEU A 139 14.10 -4.64 -0.56
N GLU A 140 14.59 -4.44 0.65
CA GLU A 140 15.99 -4.19 1.00
C GLU A 140 16.38 -5.06 2.20
N CYS A 141 17.63 -5.53 2.23
CA CYS A 141 18.15 -6.29 3.38
C CYS A 141 19.66 -6.13 3.47
N ASP A 142 20.20 -6.03 4.69
CA ASP A 142 21.64 -5.87 4.92
C ASP A 142 22.41 -7.20 4.94
N ALA A 143 21.76 -8.32 4.62
CA ALA A 143 22.43 -9.61 4.59
C ALA A 143 23.54 -9.66 3.52
N THR A 144 24.61 -10.40 3.79
CA THR A 144 25.78 -10.48 2.89
C THR A 144 25.83 -11.77 2.07
N ASN A 145 24.93 -12.71 2.34
CA ASN A 145 24.91 -14.06 1.80
C ASN A 145 23.92 -14.25 0.63
N SER A 146 23.57 -13.18 -0.11
CA SER A 146 22.57 -13.23 -1.19
C SER A 146 21.23 -13.84 -0.73
N ASN A 147 20.75 -13.39 0.42
CA ASN A 147 19.49 -13.80 1.03
C ASN A 147 18.84 -12.62 1.75
N PRO A 148 17.50 -12.60 1.88
CA PRO A 148 16.54 -13.61 1.42
C PRO A 148 16.26 -13.59 -0.08
N VAL A 149 15.46 -14.56 -0.55
CA VAL A 149 15.00 -14.69 -1.93
C VAL A 149 13.53 -14.31 -2.02
N TRP A 150 13.20 -13.32 -2.85
CA TRP A 150 11.83 -12.98 -3.22
C TRP A 150 11.42 -13.77 -4.46
N ASN A 151 10.60 -14.79 -4.25
CA ASN A 151 10.27 -15.79 -5.25
C ASN A 151 9.57 -15.18 -6.45
N TRP A 152 9.91 -15.66 -7.65
CA TRP A 152 9.21 -15.26 -8.88
C TRP A 152 7.80 -15.83 -8.92
N ALA A 153 6.87 -15.06 -9.48
CA ALA A 153 5.55 -15.51 -9.85
C ALA A 153 5.65 -16.66 -10.87
N GLY A 154 4.78 -17.65 -10.72
CA GLY A 154 4.88 -18.87 -11.51
C GLY A 154 4.56 -18.73 -12.99
N ILE A 155 3.74 -17.74 -13.33
CA ILE A 155 3.31 -17.42 -14.68
C ILE A 155 3.12 -15.91 -14.83
N GLY A 156 3.01 -15.47 -16.09
CA GLY A 156 2.77 -14.07 -16.41
C GLY A 156 4.04 -13.23 -16.41
N SER A 157 3.84 -11.93 -16.59
CA SER A 157 4.89 -10.94 -16.50
C SER A 157 4.41 -9.77 -15.65
N GLY A 158 5.35 -9.11 -15.00
CA GLY A 158 5.12 -7.85 -14.31
C GLY A 158 6.23 -6.87 -14.64
N PHE A 159 6.28 -5.77 -13.89
CA PHE A 159 7.27 -4.73 -14.10
C PHE A 159 8.19 -4.65 -12.89
N THR A 160 9.47 -4.90 -13.10
CA THR A 160 10.46 -5.05 -12.03
C THR A 160 11.67 -4.18 -12.31
N SER A 161 12.32 -3.74 -11.23
CA SER A 161 13.65 -3.15 -11.24
C SER A 161 14.44 -3.72 -10.06
N ASN A 162 15.76 -3.70 -10.19
CA ASN A 162 16.69 -4.05 -9.13
C ASN A 162 17.86 -3.07 -9.14
N THR A 163 18.54 -2.97 -8.01
CA THR A 163 19.85 -2.32 -7.98
C THR A 163 20.94 -3.33 -8.31
N SER A 164 22.11 -2.85 -8.73
CA SER A 164 23.25 -3.73 -9.05
C SER A 164 24.53 -3.20 -8.42
N GLY A 165 25.17 -4.03 -7.59
CA GLY A 165 26.50 -3.74 -7.01
C GLY A 165 26.49 -2.73 -5.86
N ASN A 166 25.32 -2.16 -5.53
CA ASN A 166 25.00 -1.36 -4.36
C ASN A 166 23.47 -1.22 -4.27
N GLN A 167 22.91 -0.90 -3.10
CA GLN A 167 21.47 -0.68 -2.91
C GLN A 167 20.99 0.72 -3.34
N THR A 168 21.82 1.49 -4.05
CA THR A 168 21.57 2.92 -4.27
C THR A 168 21.30 3.30 -5.72
N VAL A 169 21.68 2.47 -6.69
CA VAL A 169 21.49 2.77 -8.12
C VAL A 169 20.55 1.76 -8.78
N TRP A 170 19.35 2.22 -9.12
CA TRP A 170 18.34 1.43 -9.82
C TRP A 170 18.70 1.21 -11.29
N GLN A 171 18.52 -0.01 -11.77
CA GLN A 171 18.49 -0.30 -13.19
C GLN A 171 17.16 0.19 -13.79
N PRO A 172 17.11 0.51 -15.10
CA PRO A 172 15.86 0.74 -15.78
C PRO A 172 14.84 -0.36 -15.53
N GLY A 173 13.66 -0.01 -15.03
CA GLY A 173 12.59 -0.98 -14.86
C GLY A 173 12.14 -1.56 -16.21
N GLY A 174 11.71 -2.81 -16.20
CA GLY A 174 11.31 -3.51 -17.41
C GLY A 174 10.22 -4.54 -17.18
N THR A 175 9.48 -4.85 -18.25
CA THR A 175 8.49 -5.93 -18.24
C THR A 175 9.18 -7.28 -18.38
N GLY A 176 8.92 -8.21 -17.47
CA GLY A 176 9.54 -9.53 -17.47
C GLY A 176 9.06 -10.42 -16.33
N ALA A 177 9.94 -11.32 -15.87
CA ALA A 177 9.72 -12.06 -14.64
C ALA A 177 9.55 -11.09 -13.47
N VAL A 178 8.55 -11.34 -12.64
CA VAL A 178 8.16 -10.48 -11.52
C VAL A 178 8.10 -11.33 -10.25
N ALA A 179 8.33 -10.71 -9.10
CA ALA A 179 8.19 -11.39 -7.82
C ALA A 179 6.72 -11.65 -7.47
N ALA A 180 6.45 -12.77 -6.80
CA ALA A 180 5.13 -13.16 -6.33
C ALA A 180 4.73 -12.28 -5.14
N THR A 181 3.65 -11.53 -5.29
CA THR A 181 3.28 -10.39 -4.41
C THR A 181 1.80 -10.11 -4.46
N ILE A 182 1.25 -9.75 -3.32
CA ILE A 182 -0.11 -9.26 -3.15
C ILE A 182 -0.02 -7.90 -2.46
N ILE A 183 -0.74 -6.91 -2.98
CA ILE A 183 -0.85 -5.58 -2.43
C ILE A 183 -2.33 -5.32 -2.20
N GLU A 184 -2.65 -4.87 -1.00
CA GLU A 184 -4.01 -4.61 -0.57
C GLU A 184 -4.19 -3.15 -0.17
N GLY A 185 -5.39 -2.65 -0.40
CA GLY A 185 -5.79 -1.31 0.00
C GLY A 185 -7.29 -1.23 0.25
N VAL A 186 -7.70 -0.25 1.05
CA VAL A 186 -9.11 0.09 1.25
C VAL A 186 -9.46 1.21 0.29
N GLN A 187 -10.50 1.04 -0.51
CA GLN A 187 -10.88 2.05 -1.48
C GLN A 187 -11.26 3.35 -0.77
N ILE A 188 -10.71 4.48 -1.24
CA ILE A 188 -11.02 5.79 -0.70
C ILE A 188 -12.45 6.12 -1.12
N CYS A 189 -13.33 6.32 -0.14
CA CYS A 189 -14.65 6.84 -0.38
C CYS A 189 -14.61 8.37 -0.29
N TYR A 190 -14.52 9.04 -1.45
CA TYR A 190 -14.54 10.51 -1.50
C TYR A 190 -15.67 11.14 -0.67
N PRO A 191 -16.94 10.69 -0.75
CA PRO A 191 -17.99 11.29 0.05
C PRO A 191 -17.96 10.97 1.56
N ASP A 192 -17.10 10.05 2.03
CA ASP A 192 -16.86 9.78 3.46
C ASP A 192 -15.84 10.79 4.02
N CYS A 193 -16.28 12.05 4.09
CA CYS A 193 -15.42 13.18 4.48
C CYS A 193 -14.87 13.01 5.89
N ASP A 194 -15.69 12.50 6.82
CA ASP A 194 -15.30 12.38 8.22
C ASP A 194 -14.49 11.09 8.50
N GLY A 195 -14.34 10.23 7.49
CA GLY A 195 -13.56 8.99 7.55
C GLY A 195 -14.17 7.96 8.49
N SER A 196 -15.49 8.02 8.71
CA SER A 196 -16.20 7.11 9.62
C SER A 196 -16.42 5.72 9.02
N GLY A 197 -16.19 5.55 7.72
CA GLY A 197 -16.48 4.33 6.97
C GLY A 197 -17.96 4.17 6.64
N SER A 198 -18.77 5.21 6.77
CA SER A 198 -20.22 5.17 6.51
C SER A 198 -20.79 6.52 6.12
N LEU A 199 -21.44 6.58 4.97
CA LEU A 199 -22.08 7.82 4.50
C LEU A 199 -23.26 8.23 5.40
N SER A 200 -23.11 9.40 6.02
CA SER A 200 -24.08 9.99 6.92
C SER A 200 -24.17 11.52 6.76
N ILE A 201 -25.07 12.15 7.52
CA ILE A 201 -25.15 13.62 7.55
C ILE A 201 -23.86 14.28 8.06
N PHE A 202 -23.03 13.55 8.82
CA PHE A 202 -21.77 14.07 9.34
C PHE A 202 -20.75 14.33 8.22
N ASP A 203 -20.83 13.59 7.11
CA ASP A 203 -20.01 13.86 5.93
C ASP A 203 -20.35 15.17 5.24
N TYR A 204 -21.64 15.51 5.14
CA TYR A 204 -22.06 16.81 4.62
C TYR A 204 -21.62 17.95 5.54
N ILE A 205 -21.63 17.74 6.87
CA ILE A 205 -21.14 18.73 7.83
C ILE A 205 -19.62 18.90 7.68
N CYS A 206 -18.88 17.79 7.57
CA CYS A 206 -17.45 17.78 7.33
C CYS A 206 -17.09 18.50 6.02
N PHE A 207 -17.78 18.17 4.91
CA PHE A 207 -17.58 18.82 3.62
C PHE A 207 -17.89 20.31 3.70
N GLY A 208 -18.98 20.68 4.37
CA GLY A 208 -19.33 22.10 4.57
C GLY A 208 -18.25 22.88 5.32
N ASN A 209 -17.62 22.28 6.33
CA ASN A 209 -16.48 22.88 7.05
C ASN A 209 -15.22 22.96 6.17
N ALA A 210 -14.94 21.92 5.38
CA ALA A 210 -13.84 21.92 4.41
C ALA A 210 -14.03 23.02 3.35
N TYR A 211 -15.24 23.16 2.82
CA TYR A 211 -15.60 24.20 1.86
C TYR A 211 -15.47 25.60 2.45
N ALA A 212 -15.98 25.82 3.67
CA ALA A 212 -15.88 27.10 4.36
C ALA A 212 -14.44 27.52 4.65
N SER A 213 -13.54 26.55 4.82
CA SER A 213 -12.10 26.78 5.02
C SER A 213 -11.29 26.77 3.72
N GLN A 214 -11.93 26.62 2.55
CA GLN A 214 -11.27 26.48 1.24
C GLN A 214 -10.20 25.38 1.25
N ASN A 215 -10.48 24.28 1.96
CA ASN A 215 -9.64 23.10 1.94
C ASN A 215 -9.70 22.48 0.53
N PRO A 216 -8.57 22.17 -0.13
CA PRO A 216 -8.55 21.56 -1.46
C PRO A 216 -9.42 20.29 -1.62
N TYR A 217 -9.67 19.55 -0.53
CA TYR A 217 -10.62 18.43 -0.53
C TYR A 217 -12.03 18.83 -1.01
N ALA A 218 -12.47 20.07 -0.70
CA ALA A 218 -13.78 20.58 -1.04
C ALA A 218 -13.90 21.10 -2.48
N ASP A 219 -12.81 21.10 -3.28
CA ASP A 219 -12.82 21.36 -4.72
C ASP A 219 -13.14 20.04 -5.46
N CYS A 220 -14.36 19.56 -5.26
CA CYS A 220 -14.81 18.24 -5.73
C CYS A 220 -14.71 18.10 -7.25
N ASP A 221 -15.03 19.18 -7.98
CA ASP A 221 -14.99 19.17 -9.44
C ASP A 221 -13.59 19.47 -10.02
N GLY A 222 -12.61 19.74 -9.14
CA GLY A 222 -11.22 20.02 -9.51
C GLY A 222 -11.04 21.31 -10.31
N SER A 223 -11.98 22.26 -10.20
CA SER A 223 -11.96 23.52 -10.95
C SER A 223 -11.00 24.57 -10.36
N GLY A 224 -10.50 24.34 -9.15
CA GLY A 224 -9.72 25.31 -8.38
C GLY A 224 -10.56 26.45 -7.81
N SER A 225 -11.89 26.36 -7.87
CA SER A 225 -12.82 27.41 -7.44
C SER A 225 -13.90 26.86 -6.52
N PHE A 226 -13.88 27.24 -5.24
CA PHE A 226 -14.89 26.84 -4.26
C PHE A 226 -16.25 27.52 -4.52
N ASN A 227 -17.17 26.80 -5.18
CA ASN A 227 -18.48 27.30 -5.59
C ASN A 227 -19.60 26.23 -5.46
N ILE A 228 -20.82 26.55 -5.88
CA ILE A 228 -21.98 25.64 -5.75
C ILE A 228 -21.80 24.32 -6.53
N PHE A 229 -21.00 24.30 -7.59
CA PHE A 229 -20.73 23.10 -8.37
C PHE A 229 -19.98 22.03 -7.55
N ASP A 230 -19.19 22.42 -6.55
CA ASP A 230 -18.55 21.50 -5.61
C ASP A 230 -19.58 20.76 -4.75
N TYR A 231 -20.59 21.48 -4.24
CA TYR A 231 -21.68 20.87 -3.49
C TYR A 231 -22.52 19.92 -4.36
N ILE A 232 -22.75 20.27 -5.63
CA ILE A 232 -23.45 19.39 -6.57
C ILE A 232 -22.61 18.14 -6.86
N CYS A 233 -21.31 18.31 -7.07
CA CYS A 233 -20.37 17.21 -7.25
C CYS A 233 -20.35 16.28 -6.03
N PHE A 234 -20.14 16.82 -4.82
CA PHE A 234 -20.15 16.04 -3.59
C PHE A 234 -21.49 15.33 -3.38
N GLY A 235 -22.61 16.02 -3.63
CA GLY A 235 -23.94 15.43 -3.52
C GLY A 235 -24.18 14.27 -4.49
N ASN A 236 -23.67 14.37 -5.72
CA ASN A 236 -23.73 13.28 -6.70
C ASN A 236 -22.86 12.08 -6.27
N GLN A 237 -21.67 12.34 -5.73
CA GLN A 237 -20.79 11.28 -5.21
C GLN A 237 -21.44 10.59 -3.99
N TYR A 238 -21.91 11.37 -3.02
CA TYR A 238 -22.63 10.85 -1.85
C TYR A 238 -23.86 10.02 -2.26
N GLY A 239 -24.64 10.49 -3.24
CA GLY A 239 -25.79 9.77 -3.76
C GLY A 239 -25.45 8.48 -4.52
N SER A 240 -24.24 8.41 -5.08
CA SER A 240 -23.72 7.21 -5.75
C SER A 240 -23.19 6.16 -4.76
N GLY A 241 -22.93 6.56 -3.53
CA GLY A 241 -22.43 5.69 -2.47
C GLY A 241 -20.90 5.57 -2.45
N CYS A 242 -20.40 4.83 -1.46
CA CYS A 242 -19.04 4.31 -1.49
C CYS A 242 -19.00 3.03 -2.33
N PRO A 243 -17.84 2.71 -2.94
CA PRO A 243 -17.57 1.41 -3.56
C PRO A 243 -17.85 0.22 -2.64
#